data_AF-A0A4Y9SNM4-F1
#
_entry.id   AF-A0A4Y9SNM4-F1
#
_cell.length_a   1.000
_cell.length_b   1.000
_cell.length_c   1.000
_cell.angle_alpha   90.00
_cell.angle_beta   90.00
_cell.angle_gamma   90.00
#
_symmetry.space_group_name_H-M   'P 1'
#
loop_
_entity.id
_entity.type
_entity.pdbx_description
1 polymer ?
#
loop_
_entity_poly.entity_id
_entity_poly.type
_entity_poly.pdbx_seq_one_letter_code
_entity_poly.pdbx_strand_id
1 'polypeptide(L)' 'MIVKDRVAVITGAGGGIGRAIALALAKRGCHLALADIDGAAADATATA' A
#
# COMPACT_ATOMS: atom_id res chain seq x y z
N MET A 1 -3.52 9.78 14.05
CA MET A 1 -2.30 9.00 13.75
C MET A 1 -1.49 9.74 12.68
N ILE A 2 -0.22 10.02 12.99
CA ILE A 2 0.67 10.95 12.29
C ILE A 2 1.47 10.18 11.22
N VAL A 3 0.89 9.96 10.03
CA VAL A 3 1.53 9.19 8.94
C VAL A 3 1.69 9.95 7.63
N LYS A 4 1.20 11.18 7.58
CA LYS A 4 1.43 12.05 6.42
C LYS A 4 2.93 12.23 6.20
N ASP A 5 3.38 12.12 4.95
CA ASP A 5 4.77 12.26 4.52
C ASP A 5 5.74 11.22 5.13
N ARG A 6 5.20 10.18 5.80
CA ARG A 6 5.98 9.02 6.27
C ARG A 6 6.04 7.97 5.16
N VAL A 7 7.01 7.06 5.28
CA VAL A 7 7.13 5.90 4.38
C VAL A 7 6.69 4.64 5.12
N ALA A 8 5.85 3.82 4.48
CA ALA A 8 5.45 2.50 4.97
C ALA A 8 5.72 1.43 3.91
N VAL A 9 6.24 0.27 4.35
CA VAL A 9 6.43 -0.92 3.51
C VAL A 9 5.30 -1.90 3.80
N ILE A 10 4.66 -2.41 2.76
CA ILE A 10 3.51 -3.33 2.88
C ILE A 10 3.78 -4.57 2.04
N THR A 11 3.83 -5.73 2.70
CA THR A 11 3.93 -7.05 2.05
C THR A 11 2.54 -7.67 1.90
N GLY A 12 2.29 -8.45 0.84
CA GLY A 12 0.95 -8.93 0.53
C GLY A 12 0.01 -7.80 0.08
N ALA A 13 0.59 -6.76 -0.54
CA ALA A 13 -0.12 -5.54 -0.89
C ALA A 13 -1.14 -5.71 -2.03
N GLY A 14 -1.09 -6.81 -2.78
CA GLY A 14 -1.95 -7.08 -3.93
C GLY A 14 -3.38 -7.48 -3.57
N GLY A 15 -3.66 -7.85 -2.31
CA GLY A 15 -4.98 -8.33 -1.92
C GLY A 15 -5.31 -8.20 -0.44
N GLY A 16 -6.56 -8.55 -0.10
CA GLY A 16 -7.06 -8.65 1.27
C GLY A 16 -6.72 -7.46 2.17
N ILE A 17 -6.15 -7.76 3.34
CA ILE A 17 -5.80 -6.77 4.36
C ILE A 17 -4.64 -5.87 3.89
N GLY A 18 -3.63 -6.41 3.19
CA GLY A 18 -2.49 -5.62 2.72
C GLY A 18 -2.93 -4.51 1.77
N ARG A 19 -3.80 -4.83 0.80
CA ARG A 19 -4.42 -3.84 -0.09
C ARG A 19 -5.25 -2.82 0.67
N ALA A 20 -6.08 -3.25 1.61
CA ALA A 20 -6.92 -2.35 2.40
C ALA A 20 -6.08 -1.35 3.22
N ILE A 21 -4.99 -1.81 3.84
CA ILE A 21 -4.06 -0.96 4.58
C ILE A 21 -3.34 0.01 3.65
N ALA A 22 -2.87 -0.46 2.48
CA ALA A 22 -2.21 0.38 1.49
C ALA A 22 -3.11 1.57 1.09
N LEU A 23 -4.35 1.28 0.69
CA LEU A 23 -5.31 2.31 0.30
C LEU A 23 -5.65 3.27 1.45
N ALA A 24 -5.79 2.75 2.68
CA ALA A 24 -6.07 3.58 3.85
C ALA A 24 -4.90 4.51 4.21
N LEU A 25 -3.65 4.04 4.11
CA LEU A 25 -2.46 4.86 4.37
C LEU A 25 -2.20 5.86 3.24
N ALA A 26 -2.40 5.48 1.98
CA ALA A 26 -2.30 6.37 0.82
C ALA A 26 -3.27 7.56 0.94
N LYS A 27 -4.54 7.30 1.28
CA LYS A 27 -5.56 8.34 1.53
C LYS A 27 -5.17 9.34 2.63
N ARG A 28 -4.22 8.97 3.49
CA ARG A 28 -3.74 9.79 4.60
C ARG A 28 -2.40 10.48 4.29
N GLY A 29 -1.93 10.41 3.05
CA GLY A 29 -0.71 11.05 2.57
C GLY A 29 0.57 10.32 2.97
N CYS A 30 0.51 9.02 3.25
CA CYS A 30 1.71 8.20 3.46
C CYS A 30 2.30 7.81 2.10
N HIS A 31 3.63 7.87 1.98
CA HIS A 31 4.35 7.22 0.87
C HIS A 31 4.43 5.72 1.14
N LEU A 32 4.26 4.92 0.09
CA LEU A 32 4.15 3.47 0.21
C LEU A 32 5.16 2.76 -0.69
N ALA A 33 5.80 1.73 -0.15
CA ALA A 33 6.46 0.69 -0.92
C ALA A 33 5.61 -0.58 -0.81
N LEU A 34 5.05 -1.01 -1.94
CA LEU A 34 4.16 -2.17 -2.01
C LEU A 34 4.93 -3.37 -2.54
N ALA A 35 4.79 -4.50 -1.86
CA ALA A 35 5.38 -5.77 -2.26
C ALA A 35 4.32 -6.86 -2.20
N ASP A 36 4.29 -7.68 -3.24
CA ASP A 36 3.50 -8.90 -3.30
C ASP A 36 4.27 -9.93 -4.13
N ILE A 37 3.95 -11.21 -3.97
CA ILE A 37 4.53 -12.27 -4.80
C ILE A 37 4.03 -12.12 -6.25
N ASP A 38 2.80 -11.63 -6.42
CA ASP A 38 2.27 -11.20 -7.70
C ASP A 38 2.49 -9.69 -7.88
N GLY A 39 3.56 -9.33 -8.59
CA GLY A 39 3.91 -7.94 -8.87
C GLY A 39 2.78 -7.16 -9.55
N ALA A 40 2.02 -7.79 -10.44
CA ALA A 40 0.91 -7.13 -11.13
C ALA A 40 -0.23 -6.78 -10.15
N ALA A 41 -0.46 -7.60 -9.14
CA ALA A 41 -1.43 -7.31 -8.08
C ALA A 41 -0.97 -6.13 -7.19
N ALA A 42 0.32 -6.03 -6.89
CA ALA A 42 0.89 -4.87 -6.19
C ALA A 42 0.76 -3.59 -7.02
N ASP A 43 1.07 -3.66 -8.31
CA ASP A 43 0.95 -2.52 -9.24
C ASP A 43 -0.51 -2.05 -9.37
N ALA A 44 -1.46 -2.97 -9.49
CA ALA A 44 -2.88 -2.65 -9.53
C ALA A 44 -3.35 -1.92 -8.26
N THR A 45 -2.75 -2.21 -7.10
CA THR A 45 -3.02 -1.49 -5.86
C THR A 45 -2.35 -0.12 -5.82
N ALA A 46 -1.15 0.03 -6.39
CA ALA A 46 -0.44 1.30 -6.46
C ALA A 46 -1.16 2.35 -7.32
N THR A 47 -1.92 1.91 -8.32
CA THR A 47 -2.65 2.78 -9.27
C THR A 47 -4.15 2.96 -8.94
N ALA A 48 -4.65 2.34 -7.88
CA ALA A 48 -6.07 2.38 -7.48
C ALA A 48 -6.42 3.61 -6.62
#